data_AF-A0A1G7USI5-F1
#
_entry.id   AF-A0A1G7USI5-F1
#
_cell.length_a   1.000
_cell.length_b   1.000
_cell.length_c   1.000
_cell.angle_alpha   90.00
_cell.angle_beta   90.00
_cell.angle_gamma   90.00
#
_symmetry.space_group_name_H-M   'P 1'
#
loop_
_entity.id
_entity.type
_entity.pdbx_description
1 polymer ?
#
loop_
_entity_poly.entity_id
_entity_poly.type
_entity_poly.pdbx_seq_one_letter_code
_entity_poly.pdbx_strand_id
1 'polypeptide(L)'
;MKNIILVSILGAFLFLSPSQAFAQSKGQEKKEKAQEKKEEAQEKKEKAQEKREEAQEKREEAEREMDSVQPEDKRDSAERVNKMSKGNSGNAYGKNKGDMTGREFGQYRAQMVQNKAKETESRLSETDSLLEDRRERLKRMKESLEEKEKMPEADKKDIEERRERINKAEEKLSRLDSLLMETREKLKATRSSLRKTTPEN
;
A
#
# COMPACT_ATOMS: atom_id res chain seq x y z
N MET A 1 7.87 -15.57 -14.97
CA MET A 1 7.58 -15.72 -13.52
C MET A 1 8.20 -14.55 -12.76
N LYS A 2 7.56 -13.40 -12.87
CA LYS A 2 7.85 -12.15 -12.12
C LYS A 2 6.44 -11.59 -11.86
N ASN A 3 6.18 -11.01 -10.69
CA ASN A 3 4.87 -10.47 -10.24
C ASN A 3 4.09 -11.35 -9.22
N ILE A 4 4.76 -11.97 -8.25
CA ILE A 4 4.10 -12.51 -7.04
C ILE A 4 4.79 -12.01 -5.77
N ILE A 5 5.12 -10.71 -5.70
CA ILE A 5 5.64 -10.11 -4.46
C ILE A 5 4.97 -8.75 -4.27
N LEU A 6 3.68 -8.74 -3.95
CA LEU A 6 3.05 -7.54 -3.40
C LEU A 6 1.83 -7.85 -2.52
N VAL A 7 1.89 -8.96 -1.76
CA VAL A 7 0.89 -9.26 -0.74
C VAL A 7 1.58 -9.98 0.42
N SER A 8 2.30 -9.26 1.28
CA SER A 8 2.85 -9.81 2.55
C SER A 8 3.25 -8.73 3.56
N ILE A 9 2.46 -7.66 3.72
CA ILE A 9 2.65 -6.69 4.82
C ILE A 9 1.29 -6.41 5.51
N LEU A 10 0.46 -7.43 5.69
CA LEU A 10 -0.86 -7.25 6.32
C LEU A 10 -1.19 -8.30 7.40
N GLY A 11 -0.17 -8.81 8.11
CA GLY A 11 -0.41 -9.79 9.16
C GLY A 11 0.68 -9.81 10.22
N ALA A 12 0.59 -8.90 11.20
CA ALA A 12 1.12 -9.11 12.56
C ALA A 12 0.81 -7.91 13.48
N PHE A 13 -0.46 -7.60 13.71
CA PHE A 13 -0.87 -6.73 14.83
C PHE A 13 -2.20 -7.20 15.45
N LEU A 14 -2.33 -8.51 15.62
CA LEU A 14 -3.34 -9.13 16.48
C LEU A 14 -2.63 -9.66 17.73
N PHE A 15 -3.26 -9.49 18.89
CA PHE A 15 -2.84 -9.84 20.26
C PHE A 15 -2.16 -8.74 21.07
N LEU A 16 -2.94 -7.75 21.51
CA LEU A 16 -2.87 -7.28 22.90
C LEU A 16 -4.30 -7.05 23.43
N SER A 17 -4.87 -8.08 24.07
CA SER A 17 -5.98 -7.95 25.00
C SER A 17 -5.43 -7.86 26.44
N PRO A 18 -6.00 -7.04 27.34
CA PRO A 18 -5.58 -6.98 28.73
C PRO A 18 -6.40 -7.97 29.57
N SER A 19 -5.78 -9.05 30.05
CA SER A 19 -6.29 -9.81 31.19
C SER A 19 -5.54 -9.40 32.46
N GLN A 20 -6.31 -8.85 33.40
CA GLN A 20 -5.90 -8.46 34.74
C GLN A 20 -5.64 -9.70 35.61
N ALA A 21 -4.60 -9.67 36.46
CA ALA A 21 -4.57 -10.42 37.73
C ALA A 21 -3.53 -9.81 38.69
N PHE A 22 -3.96 -9.57 39.93
CA PHE A 22 -3.23 -9.08 41.10
C PHE A 22 -2.14 -10.04 41.59
N ALA A 23 -0.95 -9.54 42.01
CA ALA A 23 -0.04 -10.19 42.99
C ALA A 23 1.18 -9.32 43.40
N GLN A 24 1.07 -8.66 44.56
CA GLN A 24 2.03 -8.48 45.67
C GLN A 24 3.57 -8.39 45.46
N SER A 25 4.07 -7.14 45.53
CA SER A 25 5.25 -6.59 46.26
C SER A 25 6.71 -7.11 46.17
N LYS A 26 7.08 -8.07 45.31
CA LYS A 26 8.51 -8.32 44.96
C LYS A 26 8.82 -8.31 43.45
N GLY A 27 7.83 -7.97 42.63
CA GLY A 27 7.91 -8.03 41.16
C GLY A 27 8.24 -6.73 40.44
N GLN A 28 8.38 -5.59 41.14
CA GLN A 28 8.47 -4.26 40.52
C GLN A 28 9.78 -4.08 39.71
N GLU A 29 10.93 -4.47 40.27
CA GLU A 29 12.23 -4.42 39.59
C GLU A 29 12.33 -5.38 38.38
N LYS A 30 11.64 -6.53 38.43
CA LYS A 30 11.55 -7.47 37.31
C LYS A 30 10.52 -7.03 36.26
N LYS A 31 9.48 -6.28 36.66
CA LYS A 31 8.51 -5.67 35.74
C LYS A 31 9.13 -4.51 34.97
N GLU A 32 9.88 -3.64 35.62
CA GLU A 32 10.61 -2.56 34.94
C GLU A 32 11.62 -3.11 33.93
N LYS A 33 12.47 -4.08 34.32
CA LYS A 33 13.41 -4.73 33.37
C LYS A 33 12.71 -5.51 32.25
N ALA A 34 11.50 -6.03 32.48
CA ALA A 34 10.72 -6.70 31.45
C ALA A 34 10.00 -5.71 30.52
N GLN A 35 9.63 -4.54 31.04
CA GLN A 35 8.96 -3.47 30.30
C GLN A 35 9.97 -2.69 29.44
N GLU A 36 11.14 -2.38 30.00
CA GLU A 36 12.28 -1.78 29.30
C GLU A 36 12.76 -2.67 28.14
N LYS A 37 12.90 -4.00 28.36
CA LYS A 37 13.20 -4.95 27.27
C LYS A 37 12.10 -5.06 26.22
N LYS A 38 10.83 -4.79 26.60
CA LYS A 38 9.70 -4.78 25.66
C LYS A 38 9.74 -3.54 24.79
N GLU A 39 10.02 -2.38 25.39
CA GLU A 39 10.18 -1.11 24.69
C GLU A 39 11.39 -1.14 23.76
N GLU A 40 12.53 -1.66 24.21
CA GLU A 40 13.73 -1.82 23.38
C GLU A 40 13.49 -2.77 22.18
N ALA A 41 12.72 -3.83 22.39
CA ALA A 41 12.32 -4.74 21.32
C ALA A 41 11.32 -4.09 20.35
N GLN A 42 10.45 -3.23 20.85
CA GLN A 42 9.46 -2.49 20.06
C GLN A 42 10.14 -1.39 19.22
N GLU A 43 11.12 -0.69 19.80
CA GLU A 43 11.93 0.32 19.11
C GLU A 43 12.81 -0.31 18.00
N LYS A 44 13.41 -1.47 18.26
CA LYS A 44 14.16 -2.23 17.23
C LYS A 44 13.24 -2.69 16.10
N LYS A 45 11.99 -3.04 16.41
CA LYS A 45 10.99 -3.44 15.41
C LYS A 45 10.52 -2.25 14.57
N GLU A 46 10.31 -1.09 15.18
CA GLU A 46 9.98 0.16 14.47
C GLU A 46 11.12 0.61 13.56
N LYS A 47 12.38 0.63 14.05
CA LYS A 47 13.56 0.96 13.23
C LYS A 47 13.76 -0.02 12.07
N ALA A 48 13.48 -1.30 12.28
CA ALA A 48 13.54 -2.30 11.21
C ALA A 48 12.43 -2.14 10.18
N GLN A 49 11.24 -1.70 10.60
CA GLN A 49 10.13 -1.42 9.71
C GLN A 49 10.35 -0.13 8.91
N GLU A 50 10.90 0.91 9.53
CA GLU A 50 11.23 2.19 8.89
C GLU A 50 12.28 2.00 7.78
N LYS A 51 13.37 1.26 8.05
CA LYS A 51 14.36 0.90 7.01
C LYS A 51 13.76 0.10 5.85
N ARG A 52 12.70 -0.67 6.11
CA ARG A 52 12.04 -1.48 5.08
C ARG A 52 11.10 -0.64 4.23
N GLU A 53 10.40 0.33 4.83
CA GLU A 53 9.58 1.32 4.13
C GLU A 53 10.47 2.21 3.24
N GLU A 54 11.59 2.73 3.78
CA GLU A 54 12.54 3.57 3.04
C GLU A 54 13.22 2.83 1.86
N ALA A 55 13.53 1.54 2.04
CA ALA A 55 14.06 0.71 0.96
C ALA A 55 13.01 0.39 -0.11
N GLN A 56 11.73 0.36 0.24
CA GLN A 56 10.64 0.14 -0.69
C GLN A 56 10.33 1.42 -1.50
N GLU A 57 10.40 2.59 -0.86
CA GLU A 57 10.23 3.90 -1.51
C GLU A 57 11.31 4.14 -2.58
N LYS A 58 12.59 3.90 -2.25
CA LYS A 58 13.70 3.98 -3.24
C LYS A 58 13.54 3.01 -4.41
N ARG A 59 12.88 1.88 -4.18
CA ARG A 59 12.65 0.87 -5.22
C ARG A 59 11.51 1.27 -6.15
N GLU A 60 10.44 1.86 -5.62
CA GLU A 60 9.35 2.41 -6.42
C GLU A 60 9.81 3.64 -7.23
N GLU A 61 10.68 4.48 -6.67
CA GLU A 61 11.27 5.62 -7.38
C GLU A 61 12.15 5.17 -8.55
N ALA A 62 13.03 4.18 -8.35
CA ALA A 62 13.85 3.60 -9.42
C ALA A 62 13.02 2.90 -10.50
N GLU A 63 11.88 2.30 -10.14
CA GLU A 63 10.97 1.65 -11.09
C GLU A 63 10.17 2.68 -11.91
N ARG A 64 9.85 3.84 -11.33
CA ARG A 64 9.25 4.99 -12.05
C ARG A 64 10.24 5.64 -13.02
N GLU A 65 11.53 5.73 -12.67
CA GLU A 65 12.55 6.26 -13.60
C GLU A 65 12.78 5.31 -14.79
N MET A 66 12.75 3.99 -14.58
CA MET A 66 12.92 3.02 -15.67
C MET A 66 11.74 2.98 -16.67
N ASP A 67 10.51 3.29 -16.24
CA ASP A 67 9.33 3.33 -17.12
C ASP A 67 9.26 4.63 -17.96
N SER A 68 10.14 5.60 -17.68
CA SER A 68 10.23 6.88 -18.40
C SER A 68 11.28 6.91 -19.53
N VAL A 69 12.12 5.88 -19.65
CA VAL A 69 13.07 5.73 -20.76
C VAL A 69 12.37 5.06 -21.95
N GLN A 70 11.69 5.87 -22.76
CA GLN A 70 11.23 5.44 -24.09
C GLN A 70 12.43 5.10 -24.97
N PRO A 71 12.47 3.93 -25.64
CA PRO A 71 13.28 3.77 -26.84
C PRO A 71 12.55 4.45 -28.00
N GLU A 72 12.92 5.70 -28.30
CA GLU A 72 12.62 6.30 -29.59
C GLU A 72 13.54 5.72 -30.69
N ASP A 73 12.92 5.56 -31.86
CA ASP A 73 13.49 5.45 -33.21
C ASP A 73 14.07 4.11 -33.71
N LYS A 74 13.35 3.47 -34.65
CA LYS A 74 13.56 3.71 -36.11
C LYS A 74 12.50 3.04 -36.99
N ARG A 75 12.16 3.79 -38.03
CA ARG A 75 11.30 3.48 -39.19
C ARG A 75 11.90 2.33 -40.02
N ASP A 76 11.05 1.52 -40.66
CA ASP A 76 10.89 1.62 -42.13
C ASP A 76 9.76 0.74 -42.67
N SER A 77 9.20 1.25 -43.75
CA SER A 77 8.00 0.82 -44.44
C SER A 77 8.26 -0.34 -45.40
N ALA A 78 7.15 -1.01 -45.76
CA ALA A 78 6.92 -1.71 -47.02
C ALA A 78 7.57 -3.08 -47.23
N GLU A 79 6.80 -4.14 -46.96
CA GLU A 79 6.50 -5.11 -48.01
C GLU A 79 5.16 -5.81 -47.71
N ARG A 80 4.15 -5.56 -48.56
CA ARG A 80 2.96 -6.41 -48.62
C ARG A 80 3.35 -7.70 -49.34
N VAL A 81 2.71 -8.80 -48.95
CA VAL A 81 2.28 -9.96 -49.74
C VAL A 81 2.77 -11.32 -49.21
N ASN A 82 1.79 -12.21 -49.02
CA ASN A 82 1.88 -13.68 -48.94
C ASN A 82 2.46 -14.34 -47.67
N LYS A 83 1.58 -14.61 -46.70
CA LYS A 83 1.21 -16.00 -46.34
C LYS A 83 0.04 -16.08 -45.36
N MET A 84 -1.12 -16.49 -45.87
CA MET A 84 -2.06 -17.31 -45.11
C MET A 84 -1.29 -18.54 -44.58
N SER A 85 -1.52 -18.88 -43.31
CA SER A 85 -0.99 -20.04 -42.58
C SER A 85 0.49 -20.00 -42.16
N LYS A 86 0.78 -19.33 -41.02
CA LYS A 86 1.73 -19.83 -39.99
C LYS A 86 1.63 -18.99 -38.70
N GLY A 87 1.12 -19.62 -37.63
CA GLY A 87 1.29 -19.20 -36.24
C GLY A 87 0.46 -18.01 -35.77
N ASN A 88 -0.48 -18.24 -34.86
CA ASN A 88 -1.21 -17.22 -34.11
C ASN A 88 -0.31 -16.46 -33.10
N SER A 89 0.96 -16.22 -33.44
CA SER A 89 2.03 -15.72 -32.56
C SER A 89 2.37 -14.25 -32.81
N GLY A 90 1.39 -13.44 -33.19
CA GLY A 90 1.61 -11.98 -33.31
C GLY A 90 1.63 -11.34 -31.92
N ASN A 91 2.78 -10.80 -31.51
CA ASN A 91 2.92 -10.04 -30.26
C ASN A 91 2.24 -8.66 -30.38
N ALA A 92 0.94 -8.61 -30.12
CA ALA A 92 0.29 -7.32 -29.85
C ALA A 92 0.71 -6.87 -28.45
N TYR A 93 1.69 -5.96 -28.37
CA TYR A 93 2.24 -5.41 -27.12
C TYR A 93 2.85 -6.46 -26.17
N GLY A 94 3.62 -7.41 -26.71
CA GLY A 94 4.40 -8.36 -25.90
C GLY A 94 3.61 -9.38 -25.09
N LYS A 95 2.30 -9.55 -25.35
CA LYS A 95 1.46 -10.58 -24.71
C LYS A 95 0.92 -11.57 -25.73
N ASN A 96 1.08 -12.86 -25.41
CA ASN A 96 0.63 -13.97 -26.27
C ASN A 96 -0.90 -14.02 -26.36
N LYS A 97 -1.41 -14.12 -27.58
CA LYS A 97 -2.84 -14.27 -27.89
C LYS A 97 -3.34 -15.72 -27.73
N GLY A 98 -2.42 -16.68 -27.59
CA GLY A 98 -2.75 -18.11 -27.56
C GLY A 98 -3.47 -18.51 -28.85
N ASP A 99 -4.59 -19.21 -28.72
CA ASP A 99 -5.44 -19.63 -29.84
C ASP A 99 -6.60 -18.65 -30.12
N MET A 100 -6.71 -17.55 -29.36
CA MET A 100 -7.78 -16.57 -29.53
C MET A 100 -7.59 -15.75 -30.82
N THR A 101 -8.71 -15.39 -31.45
CA THR A 101 -8.69 -14.40 -32.54
C THR A 101 -8.29 -13.03 -32.01
N GLY A 102 -7.83 -12.14 -32.91
CA GLY A 102 -7.46 -10.77 -32.51
C GLY A 102 -8.62 -9.98 -31.89
N ARG A 103 -9.87 -10.26 -32.30
CA ARG A 103 -11.09 -9.65 -31.76
C ARG A 103 -11.36 -10.14 -30.33
N GLU A 104 -11.35 -11.46 -30.12
CA GLU A 104 -11.55 -12.08 -28.79
C GLU A 104 -10.46 -11.65 -27.82
N PHE A 105 -9.20 -11.60 -28.28
CA PHE A 105 -8.10 -11.10 -27.47
C PHE A 105 -8.28 -9.64 -27.07
N GLY A 106 -8.76 -8.78 -27.99
CA GLY A 106 -9.07 -7.39 -27.69
C GLY A 106 -10.16 -7.25 -26.61
N GLN A 107 -11.24 -8.02 -26.73
CA GLN A 107 -12.31 -8.05 -25.73
C GLN A 107 -11.83 -8.58 -24.38
N TYR A 108 -11.07 -9.67 -24.36
CA TYR A 108 -10.46 -10.22 -23.16
C TYR A 108 -9.57 -9.21 -22.44
N ARG A 109 -8.75 -8.46 -23.19
CA ARG A 109 -7.87 -7.42 -22.64
C ARG A 109 -8.70 -6.28 -22.05
N ALA A 110 -9.75 -5.83 -22.72
CA ALA A 110 -10.64 -4.79 -22.20
C ALA A 110 -11.33 -5.23 -20.90
N GLN A 111 -11.87 -6.45 -20.87
CA GLN A 111 -12.50 -7.03 -19.68
C GLN A 111 -11.52 -7.17 -18.51
N MET A 112 -10.27 -7.59 -18.78
CA MET A 112 -9.21 -7.65 -17.76
C MET A 112 -8.91 -6.28 -17.16
N VAL A 113 -8.88 -5.21 -17.97
CA VAL A 113 -8.65 -3.85 -17.48
C VAL A 113 -9.85 -3.38 -16.64
N GLN A 114 -11.08 -3.67 -17.07
CA GLN A 114 -12.29 -3.37 -16.30
C GLN A 114 -12.30 -4.08 -14.94
N ASN A 115 -11.98 -5.38 -14.91
CA ASN A 115 -11.92 -6.16 -13.68
C ASN A 115 -10.86 -5.63 -12.72
N LYS A 116 -9.67 -5.28 -13.22
CA LYS A 116 -8.62 -4.63 -12.42
C LYS A 116 -9.07 -3.27 -11.87
N ALA A 117 -9.80 -2.48 -12.66
CA ALA A 117 -10.32 -1.20 -12.20
C ALA A 117 -11.36 -1.38 -11.09
N LYS A 118 -12.23 -2.39 -11.18
CA LYS A 118 -13.20 -2.73 -10.13
C LYS A 118 -12.52 -3.23 -8.85
N GLU A 119 -11.55 -4.13 -8.99
CA GLU A 119 -10.77 -4.65 -7.86
C GLU A 119 -10.02 -3.52 -7.14
N THR A 120 -9.42 -2.61 -7.91
CA THR A 120 -8.75 -1.43 -7.36
C THR A 120 -9.72 -0.54 -6.59
N GLU A 121 -10.93 -0.31 -7.10
CA GLU A 121 -11.96 0.47 -6.39
C GLU A 121 -12.37 -0.18 -5.07
N SER A 122 -12.62 -1.50 -5.06
CA SER A 122 -12.97 -2.22 -3.84
C SER A 122 -11.88 -2.09 -2.78
N ARG A 123 -10.61 -2.27 -3.17
CA ARG A 123 -9.46 -2.13 -2.27
C ARG A 123 -9.30 -0.71 -1.74
N LEU A 124 -9.57 0.31 -2.57
CA LEU A 124 -9.58 1.70 -2.11
C LEU A 124 -10.64 1.92 -1.03
N SER A 125 -11.86 1.41 -1.25
CA SER A 125 -12.95 1.52 -0.28
C SER A 125 -12.63 0.82 1.04
N GLU A 126 -12.02 -0.36 1.01
CA GLU A 126 -11.57 -1.07 2.21
C GLU A 126 -10.44 -0.33 2.94
N THR A 127 -9.56 0.33 2.18
CA THR A 127 -8.49 1.13 2.75
C THR A 127 -9.04 2.39 3.43
N ASP A 128 -10.06 3.02 2.84
CA ASP A 128 -10.70 4.20 3.40
C ASP A 128 -11.31 3.93 4.78
N SER A 129 -12.09 2.85 4.92
CA SER A 129 -12.67 2.49 6.21
C SER A 129 -11.58 2.18 7.26
N LEU A 130 -10.50 1.51 6.86
CA LEU A 130 -9.38 1.25 7.75
C LEU A 130 -8.67 2.54 8.18
N LEU A 131 -8.55 3.54 7.30
CA LEU A 131 -7.95 4.83 7.64
C LEU A 131 -8.85 5.63 8.58
N GLU A 132 -10.16 5.59 8.39
CA GLU A 132 -11.13 6.20 9.32
C GLU A 132 -10.99 5.63 10.73
N ASP A 133 -10.97 4.31 10.86
CA ASP A 133 -10.76 3.63 12.15
C ASP A 133 -9.44 4.04 12.81
N ARG A 134 -8.36 4.17 12.02
CA ARG A 134 -7.04 4.58 12.52
C ARG A 134 -7.02 6.02 12.98
N ARG A 135 -7.68 6.93 12.25
CA ARG A 135 -7.83 8.34 12.65
C ARG A 135 -8.60 8.45 13.95
N GLU A 136 -9.68 7.69 14.10
CA GLU A 136 -10.45 7.69 15.33
C GLU A 136 -9.60 7.21 16.52
N ARG A 137 -8.81 6.15 16.35
CA ARG A 137 -7.88 5.68 17.38
C ARG A 137 -6.84 6.74 17.75
N LEU A 138 -6.24 7.41 16.76
CA LEU A 138 -5.28 8.49 17.01
C LEU A 138 -5.90 9.66 17.75
N LYS A 139 -7.13 10.03 17.40
CA LYS A 139 -7.89 11.06 18.11
C LYS A 139 -8.08 10.69 19.59
N ARG A 140 -8.52 9.46 19.87
CA ARG A 140 -8.67 8.97 21.26
C ARG A 140 -7.33 8.94 22.01
N MET A 141 -6.24 8.55 21.34
CA MET A 141 -4.91 8.58 21.96
C MET A 141 -4.47 10.01 22.30
N LYS A 142 -4.73 10.98 21.42
CA LYS A 142 -4.47 12.40 21.67
C LYS A 142 -5.25 12.92 22.86
N GLU A 143 -6.57 12.72 22.87
CA GLU A 143 -7.44 13.11 23.98
C GLU A 143 -6.94 12.51 25.31
N SER A 144 -6.60 11.22 25.32
CA SER A 144 -6.06 10.56 26.52
C SER A 144 -4.70 11.08 26.97
N LEU A 145 -3.88 11.57 26.03
CA LEU A 145 -2.57 12.15 26.33
C LEU A 145 -2.72 13.57 26.90
N GLU A 146 -3.62 14.37 26.34
CA GLU A 146 -3.96 15.70 26.84
C GLU A 146 -4.55 15.64 28.27
N GLU A 147 -5.37 14.63 28.57
CA GLU A 147 -5.87 14.40 29.93
C GLU A 147 -4.74 14.06 30.90
N LYS A 148 -3.80 13.19 30.50
CA LYS A 148 -2.64 12.84 31.32
C LYS A 148 -1.72 14.03 31.56
N GLU A 149 -1.50 14.87 30.55
CA GLU A 149 -0.64 16.06 30.68
C GLU A 149 -1.17 17.08 31.71
N LYS A 150 -2.49 17.11 31.95
CA LYS A 150 -3.12 17.94 32.98
C LYS A 150 -2.91 17.41 34.40
N MET A 151 -2.48 16.15 34.56
CA MET A 151 -2.24 15.57 35.88
C MET A 151 -0.88 16.03 36.43
N PRO A 152 -0.80 16.49 37.69
CA PRO A 152 0.45 16.99 38.28
C PRO A 152 1.54 15.92 38.43
N GLU A 153 1.18 14.64 38.37
CA GLU A 153 2.09 13.48 38.47
C GLU A 153 2.60 13.01 37.10
N ALA A 154 2.26 13.69 36.00
CA ALA A 154 2.64 13.28 34.67
C ALA A 154 4.14 13.39 34.42
N ASP A 155 4.76 12.30 33.97
CA ASP A 155 6.14 12.33 33.49
C ASP A 155 6.22 13.03 32.14
N LYS A 156 6.82 14.23 32.13
CA LYS A 156 6.97 15.05 30.93
C LYS A 156 7.68 14.31 29.78
N LYS A 157 8.64 13.43 30.10
CA LYS A 157 9.39 12.68 29.09
C LYS A 157 8.52 11.62 28.41
N ASP A 158 7.72 10.88 29.18
CA ASP A 158 6.74 9.90 28.64
C ASP A 158 5.67 10.60 27.79
N ILE A 159 5.21 11.78 28.22
CA ILE A 159 4.23 12.57 27.46
C ILE A 159 4.80 13.01 26.11
N GLU A 160 6.03 13.53 26.09
CA GLU A 160 6.70 13.98 24.87
C GLU A 160 6.95 12.81 23.90
N GLU A 161 7.47 11.68 24.38
CA GLU A 161 7.71 10.50 23.55
C GLU A 161 6.40 9.95 22.92
N ARG A 162 5.31 9.93 23.70
CA ARG A 162 4.00 9.53 23.18
C ARG A 162 3.44 10.53 22.18
N ARG A 163 3.63 11.82 22.41
CA ARG A 163 3.24 12.88 21.47
C ARG A 163 3.96 12.74 20.14
N GLU A 164 5.27 12.49 20.17
CA GLU A 164 6.05 12.25 18.95
C GLU A 164 5.56 11.01 18.18
N ARG A 165 5.29 9.89 18.88
CA ARG A 165 4.74 8.69 18.25
C ARG A 165 3.39 8.94 17.58
N ILE A 166 2.50 9.69 18.24
CA ILE A 166 1.21 10.11 17.68
C ILE A 166 1.43 10.97 16.44
N ASN A 167 2.29 11.98 16.50
CA ASN A 167 2.56 12.88 15.38
C ASN A 167 3.14 12.12 14.17
N LYS A 168 4.07 11.19 14.39
CA LYS A 168 4.61 10.32 13.33
C LYS A 168 3.53 9.46 12.69
N ALA A 169 2.60 8.92 13.49
CA ALA A 169 1.50 8.12 12.97
C ALA A 169 0.52 8.96 12.14
N GLU A 170 0.26 10.22 12.53
CA GLU A 170 -0.56 11.15 11.75
C GLU A 170 0.09 11.56 10.44
N GLU A 171 1.39 11.82 10.45
CA GLU A 171 2.14 12.10 9.23
C GLU A 171 2.05 10.92 8.25
N LYS A 172 2.21 9.69 8.74
CA LYS A 172 2.04 8.48 7.92
C LYS A 172 0.64 8.37 7.34
N LEU A 173 -0.40 8.68 8.11
CA LEU A 173 -1.78 8.69 7.59
C LEU A 173 -1.95 9.77 6.50
N SER A 174 -1.41 10.96 6.71
CA SER A 174 -1.48 12.04 5.71
C SER A 174 -0.76 11.66 4.41
N ARG A 175 0.40 11.00 4.48
CA ARG A 175 1.10 10.50 3.29
C ARG A 175 0.27 9.44 2.55
N LEU A 176 -0.35 8.52 3.29
CA LEU A 176 -1.25 7.52 2.71
C LEU A 176 -2.45 8.15 2.01
N ASP A 177 -3.03 9.22 2.57
CA ASP A 177 -4.12 9.95 1.92
C ASP A 177 -3.72 10.52 0.56
N SER A 178 -2.53 11.12 0.46
CA SER A 178 -2.02 11.65 -0.81
C SER A 178 -1.84 10.54 -1.86
N LEU A 179 -1.31 9.38 -1.47
CA LEU A 179 -1.16 8.23 -2.37
C LEU A 179 -2.52 7.68 -2.83
N LEU A 180 -3.51 7.64 -1.95
CA LEU A 180 -4.86 7.22 -2.31
C LEU A 180 -5.54 8.21 -3.25
N MET A 181 -5.33 9.52 -3.06
CA MET A 181 -5.80 10.54 -4.00
C MET A 181 -5.20 10.33 -5.39
N GLU A 182 -3.89 10.17 -5.49
CA GLU A 182 -3.22 9.90 -6.78
C GLU A 182 -3.77 8.61 -7.43
N THR A 183 -3.98 7.57 -6.63
CA THR A 183 -4.54 6.30 -7.10
C THR A 183 -5.97 6.47 -7.64
N ARG A 184 -6.82 7.26 -6.96
CA ARG A 184 -8.18 7.58 -7.42
C ARG A 184 -8.16 8.36 -8.72
N GLU A 185 -7.26 9.31 -8.88
CA GLU A 185 -7.11 10.07 -10.13
C GLU A 185 -6.72 9.17 -11.30
N LYS A 186 -5.73 8.30 -11.10
CA LYS A 186 -5.33 7.30 -12.11
C LYS A 186 -6.46 6.34 -12.45
N LEU A 187 -7.23 5.91 -11.45
CA LEU A 187 -8.39 5.04 -11.66
C LEU A 187 -9.49 5.76 -12.47
N LYS A 188 -9.77 7.04 -12.16
CA LYS A 188 -10.72 7.87 -12.90
C LYS A 188 -10.29 8.05 -14.36
N ALA A 189 -9.01 8.34 -14.60
CA ALA A 189 -8.44 8.42 -15.94
C ALA A 189 -8.62 7.09 -16.69
N THR A 190 -8.28 5.97 -16.07
CA THR A 190 -8.43 4.62 -16.63
C THR A 190 -9.89 4.33 -17.02
N ARG A 191 -10.85 4.65 -16.15
CA ARG A 191 -12.29 4.49 -16.42
C ARG A 191 -12.77 5.35 -17.57
N SER A 192 -12.32 6.60 -17.64
CA SER A 192 -12.69 7.51 -18.72
C SER A 192 -12.20 7.00 -20.07
N SER A 193 -10.98 6.45 -20.12
CA SER A 193 -10.41 5.83 -21.32
C SER A 193 -11.18 4.57 -21.72
N LEU A 194 -11.51 3.71 -20.75
CA LEU A 194 -12.34 2.53 -21.01
C LEU A 194 -13.68 2.92 -21.64
N ARG A 195 -14.40 3.88 -21.04
CA ARG A 195 -15.71 4.33 -21.53
C ARG A 195 -15.65 4.91 -22.96
N LYS A 196 -14.57 5.59 -23.32
CA LYS A 196 -14.37 6.08 -24.70
C LYS A 196 -14.11 4.95 -25.71
N THR A 197 -13.51 3.85 -25.25
CA THR A 197 -13.10 2.72 -26.11
C THR A 197 -14.13 1.58 -26.20
N THR A 198 -15.05 1.47 -25.24
CA THR A 198 -16.19 0.55 -25.29
C THR A 198 -17.47 1.37 -25.41
N PRO A 199 -18.07 1.48 -26.61
CA PRO A 199 -19.39 2.10 -26.73
C PRO A 199 -20.41 1.32 -25.87
N GLU A 200 -21.25 2.05 -25.15
CA GLU A 200 -22.42 1.49 -24.47
C GLU A 200 -23.35 0.95 -25.56
N ASN A 201 -23.51 -0.37 -25.63
CA ASN A 201 -24.54 -1.05 -26.41
C ASN A 201 -25.80 -1.19 -25.58
#